data_AF-A0A3B9VQF3-F1
#
_entry.id   AF-A0A3B9VQF3-F1
#
_cell.length_a   1.000
_cell.length_b   1.000
_cell.length_c   1.000
_cell.angle_alpha   90.00
_cell.angle_beta   90.00
_cell.angle_gamma   90.00
#
_symmetry.space_group_name_H-M   'P 1'
#
loop_
_entity.id
_entity.type
_entity.pdbx_description
1 polymer ?
#
loop_
_entity_poly.entity_id
_entity_poly.type
_entity_poly.pdbx_seq_one_letter_code
_entity_poly.pdbx_strand_id
1 'polypeptide(L)'
;IHQSVKLPRQEWDMFLDWLFDFEYKKLGLPEPAATVYLKMHPDTSKNLLAQRYGGDEGKKDIHEKNLNYLLACHEAAGYVAEKCGWRVVECCDGQNLLSREEVAKKVIAALSDLFE
;
A
#
# COMPACT_ATOMS: atom_id res chain seq x y z
N ILE A 1 1.86 -5.70 -1.58
CA ILE A 1 3.32 -5.61 -1.90
C ILE A 1 3.46 -5.55 -3.41
N HIS A 2 4.14 -4.54 -3.98
CA HIS A 2 4.14 -4.36 -5.45
C HIS A 2 4.80 -5.53 -6.20
N GLN A 3 5.69 -6.29 -5.57
CA GLN A 3 6.28 -7.48 -6.20
C GLN A 3 5.25 -8.59 -6.47
N SER A 4 4.16 -8.65 -5.70
CA SER A 4 3.09 -9.63 -5.91
C SER A 4 2.47 -9.53 -7.30
N VAL A 5 2.32 -8.31 -7.85
CA VAL A 5 1.68 -8.10 -9.18
C VAL A 5 2.51 -8.62 -10.35
N LYS A 6 3.76 -9.03 -10.11
CA LYS A 6 4.62 -9.66 -11.12
C LYS A 6 4.28 -11.14 -11.34
N LEU A 7 3.46 -11.72 -10.47
CA LEU A 7 3.00 -13.09 -10.53
C LEU A 7 1.47 -13.15 -10.71
N PRO A 8 0.94 -14.23 -11.30
CA PRO A 8 -0.50 -14.48 -11.33
C PRO A 8 -1.11 -14.46 -9.93
N ARG A 9 -2.39 -14.04 -9.84
CA ARG A 9 -3.12 -13.89 -8.57
C ARG A 9 -3.12 -15.15 -7.70
N GLN A 10 -3.13 -16.32 -8.35
CA GLN A 10 -3.12 -17.64 -7.70
C GLN A 10 -1.79 -17.94 -7.01
N GLU A 11 -0.70 -17.30 -7.44
CA GLU A 11 0.64 -17.51 -6.88
C GLU A 11 0.99 -16.52 -5.76
N TRP A 12 0.11 -15.54 -5.49
CA TRP A 12 0.38 -14.52 -4.48
C TRP A 12 0.58 -15.11 -3.09
N ASP A 13 -0.15 -16.18 -2.75
CA ASP A 13 -0.02 -16.81 -1.45
C ASP A 13 1.36 -17.43 -1.26
N MET A 14 1.75 -18.27 -2.21
CA MET A 14 3.07 -18.91 -2.22
C MET A 14 4.20 -17.88 -2.20
N PHE A 15 4.05 -16.78 -2.94
CA PHE A 15 5.04 -15.70 -2.96
C PHE A 15 5.18 -15.03 -1.59
N LEU A 16 4.07 -14.72 -0.91
CA LEU A 16 4.10 -14.08 0.40
C LEU A 16 4.70 -15.00 1.46
N ASP A 17 4.35 -16.28 1.43
CA ASP A 17 4.89 -17.28 2.36
C ASP A 17 6.42 -17.41 2.18
N TRP A 18 6.90 -17.43 0.93
CA TRP A 18 8.32 -17.41 0.62
C TRP A 18 9.00 -16.11 1.09
N LEU A 19 8.36 -14.96 0.86
CA LEU A 19 8.91 -13.65 1.21
C LEU A 19 9.10 -13.51 2.72
N PHE A 20 8.08 -13.85 3.52
CA PHE A 20 8.16 -13.73 4.98
C PHE A 20 9.10 -14.77 5.60
N ASP A 21 9.17 -15.99 5.06
CA ASP A 21 10.17 -16.96 5.49
C ASP A 21 11.59 -16.46 5.22
N PHE A 22 11.81 -15.91 4.03
CA PHE A 22 13.10 -15.35 3.65
C PHE A 22 13.51 -14.17 4.54
N GLU A 23 12.63 -13.18 4.72
CA GLU A 23 12.92 -11.99 5.52
C GLU A 23 13.03 -12.30 7.01
N TYR A 24 12.03 -12.94 7.61
CA TYR A 24 11.95 -13.03 9.07
C TYR A 24 12.77 -14.18 9.65
N LYS A 25 12.89 -15.30 8.92
CA LYS A 25 13.63 -16.47 9.42
C LYS A 25 15.03 -16.55 8.84
N LYS A 26 15.16 -16.52 7.51
CA LYS A 26 16.47 -16.75 6.87
C LYS A 26 17.42 -15.56 7.03
N LEU A 27 16.90 -14.34 6.87
CA LEU A 27 17.67 -13.13 7.12
C LEU A 27 17.61 -12.68 8.59
N GLY A 28 16.68 -13.22 9.38
CA GLY A 28 16.54 -12.88 10.79
C GLY A 28 16.05 -11.45 11.03
N LEU A 29 15.35 -10.85 10.05
CA LEU A 29 14.75 -9.54 10.22
C LEU A 29 13.60 -9.65 11.24
N PRO A 30 13.43 -8.66 12.13
CA PRO A 30 12.33 -8.70 13.09
C PRO A 30 11.00 -8.60 12.36
N GLU A 31 10.07 -9.48 12.73
CA GLU A 31 8.68 -9.38 12.29
C GLU A 31 8.04 -8.14 12.94
N PRO A 32 7.32 -7.29 12.19
CA PRO A 32 6.71 -6.10 12.75
C PRO A 32 5.56 -6.45 13.71
N ALA A 33 5.48 -5.75 14.85
CA ALA A 33 4.36 -5.89 15.78
C ALA A 33 3.00 -5.47 15.15
N ALA A 34 3.04 -4.53 14.20
CA ALA A 34 1.91 -4.20 13.32
C ALA A 34 2.41 -3.54 12.04
N THR A 35 1.60 -3.65 10.99
CA THR A 35 1.78 -2.92 9.73
C THR A 35 0.55 -2.09 9.44
N VAL A 36 0.74 -0.82 9.07
CA VAL A 36 -0.34 0.10 8.69
C VAL A 36 -0.28 0.36 7.19
N TYR A 37 -1.38 0.06 6.49
CA TYR A 37 -1.55 0.38 5.08
C TYR A 37 -2.31 1.70 4.93
N LEU A 38 -1.61 2.72 4.42
CA LEU A 38 -2.20 4.01 4.06
C LEU A 38 -2.90 3.88 2.70
N LYS A 39 -4.19 3.58 2.74
CA LYS A 39 -4.99 3.30 1.55
C LYS A 39 -5.45 4.60 0.89
N MET A 40 -5.15 4.68 -0.39
CA MET A 40 -5.47 5.80 -1.26
C MET A 40 -6.41 5.33 -2.36
N HIS A 41 -7.49 6.05 -2.61
CA HIS A 41 -8.35 5.78 -3.75
C HIS A 41 -7.56 5.98 -5.06
N PRO A 42 -7.65 5.06 -6.05
CA PRO A 42 -6.87 5.15 -7.28
C PRO A 42 -7.03 6.48 -8.02
N ASP A 43 -8.24 7.03 -8.09
CA ASP A 43 -8.50 8.30 -8.76
C ASP A 43 -7.86 9.49 -8.04
N THR A 44 -7.89 9.50 -6.70
CA THR A 44 -7.21 10.52 -5.90
C THR A 44 -5.69 10.44 -6.09
N SER A 45 -5.14 9.22 -6.13
CA SER A 45 -3.71 9.00 -6.41
C SER A 45 -3.32 9.50 -7.81
N LYS A 46 -4.18 9.30 -8.81
CA LYS A 46 -3.95 9.78 -10.18
C LYS A 46 -3.92 11.31 -10.26
N ASN A 47 -4.85 11.96 -9.57
CA ASN A 47 -4.91 13.42 -9.51
C ASN A 47 -3.66 14.00 -8.82
N LEU A 48 -3.21 13.38 -7.74
CA LEU A 48 -1.97 13.75 -7.05
C LEU A 48 -0.73 13.62 -7.95
N LEU A 49 -0.62 12.52 -8.70
CA LEU A 49 0.47 12.32 -9.65
C LEU A 49 0.45 13.39 -10.75
N ALA A 50 -0.72 13.73 -11.29
CA ALA A 50 -0.85 14.78 -12.30
C ALA A 50 -0.39 16.15 -11.77
N GLN A 51 -0.74 16.49 -10.52
CA GLN A 51 -0.31 17.73 -9.87
C GLN A 51 1.20 17.75 -9.62
N ARG A 52 1.79 16.62 -9.20
CA ARG A 52 3.24 16.49 -8.93
C ARG A 52 4.09 16.85 -10.15
N TYR A 53 3.63 16.49 -11.35
CA TYR A 53 4.34 16.77 -12.60
C TYR A 53 3.86 18.04 -13.32
N GLY A 54 2.96 18.83 -12.70
CA GLY A 54 2.40 20.03 -13.34
C GLY A 54 1.67 19.73 -14.65
N GLY A 55 1.13 18.51 -14.81
CA GLY A 55 0.52 18.03 -16.04
C GLY A 55 1.48 17.50 -17.11
N ASP A 56 2.80 17.52 -16.88
CA ASP A 56 3.79 17.02 -17.84
C ASP A 56 3.94 15.49 -17.75
N GLU A 57 3.19 14.78 -18.60
CA GLU A 57 3.22 13.32 -18.65
C GLU A 57 4.57 12.73 -19.08
N GLY A 58 5.44 13.52 -19.73
CA GLY A 58 6.77 13.08 -20.13
C GLY A 58 7.65 12.74 -18.94
N LYS A 59 7.44 13.41 -17.80
CA LYS A 59 8.22 13.27 -16.56
C LYS A 59 7.79 12.13 -15.64
N LYS A 60 6.63 11.53 -15.87
CA LYS A 60 6.18 10.35 -15.12
C LYS A 60 7.14 9.19 -15.35
N ASP A 61 7.42 8.43 -14.30
CA ASP A 61 8.19 7.19 -14.45
C ASP A 61 7.40 6.10 -15.20
N ILE A 62 8.07 5.03 -15.61
CA ILE A 62 7.46 3.94 -16.39
C ILE A 62 6.29 3.25 -15.68
N HIS A 63 6.32 3.19 -14.35
CA HIS A 63 5.28 2.57 -13.53
C HIS A 63 4.11 3.53 -13.31
N GLU A 64 4.37 4.82 -13.13
CA GLU A 64 3.37 5.87 -12.98
C GLU A 64 2.60 6.17 -14.28
N LYS A 65 3.18 5.85 -15.45
CA LYS A 65 2.51 5.92 -16.76
C LYS A 65 1.52 4.76 -16.99
N ASN A 66 1.66 3.65 -16.26
CA ASN A 66 0.85 2.45 -16.47
C ASN A 66 -0.29 2.37 -15.46
N LEU A 67 -1.47 2.88 -15.84
CA LEU A 67 -2.66 2.87 -14.99
C LEU A 67 -3.07 1.45 -14.55
N ASN A 68 -2.99 0.47 -15.45
CA ASN A 68 -3.34 -0.92 -15.13
C ASN A 68 -2.39 -1.50 -14.07
N TYR A 69 -1.11 -1.16 -14.15
CA TYR A 69 -0.13 -1.54 -13.13
C TYR A 69 -0.43 -0.90 -11.78
N LEU A 70 -0.80 0.39 -11.74
CA LEU A 70 -1.19 1.07 -10.51
C LEU A 70 -2.45 0.45 -9.88
N LEU A 71 -3.45 0.13 -10.69
CA LEU A 71 -4.68 -0.56 -10.24
C LEU A 71 -4.36 -1.96 -9.69
N ALA A 72 -3.52 -2.73 -10.39
CA ALA A 72 -3.07 -4.03 -9.91
C ALA A 72 -2.28 -3.92 -8.60
N CYS A 73 -1.46 -2.88 -8.44
CA CYS A 73 -0.74 -2.62 -7.19
C CYS A 73 -1.68 -2.29 -6.03
N HIS A 74 -2.73 -1.50 -6.29
CA HIS A 74 -3.77 -1.20 -5.31
C HIS A 74 -4.53 -2.47 -4.89
N GLU A 75 -4.93 -3.31 -5.85
CA GLU A 75 -5.55 -4.61 -5.58
C GLU A 75 -4.64 -5.52 -4.75
N ALA A 76 -3.37 -5.66 -5.15
CA ALA A 76 -2.40 -6.47 -4.42
C ALA A 76 -2.10 -5.93 -3.03
N ALA A 77 -2.09 -4.62 -2.83
CA ALA A 77 -1.92 -4.03 -1.50
C ALA A 77 -3.14 -4.33 -0.61
N GLY A 78 -4.36 -4.20 -1.14
CA GLY A 78 -5.58 -4.59 -0.43
C GLY A 78 -5.59 -6.07 -0.05
N TYR A 79 -5.23 -6.95 -0.99
CA TYR A 79 -5.12 -8.38 -0.72
C TYR A 79 -4.12 -8.72 0.38
N VAL A 80 -2.90 -8.16 0.29
CA VAL A 80 -1.85 -8.41 1.28
C VAL A 80 -2.28 -7.88 2.65
N ALA A 81 -2.92 -6.71 2.69
CA ALA A 81 -3.39 -6.14 3.93
C ALA A 81 -4.44 -7.03 4.60
N GLU A 82 -5.39 -7.57 3.84
CA GLU A 82 -6.38 -8.52 4.35
C GLU A 82 -5.72 -9.82 4.82
N LYS A 83 -4.90 -10.45 3.98
CA LYS A 83 -4.24 -11.73 4.30
C LYS A 83 -3.33 -11.63 5.52
N CYS A 84 -2.59 -10.54 5.66
CA CYS A 84 -1.61 -10.37 6.73
C CYS A 84 -2.16 -9.64 7.96
N GLY A 85 -3.47 -9.35 7.99
CA GLY A 85 -4.10 -8.64 9.10
C GLY A 85 -3.55 -7.23 9.31
N TRP A 86 -3.09 -6.56 8.24
CA TRP A 86 -2.60 -5.19 8.33
C TRP A 86 -3.74 -4.23 8.65
N ARG A 87 -3.39 -3.16 9.36
CA ARG A 87 -4.35 -2.13 9.75
C ARG A 87 -4.51 -1.14 8.62
N VAL A 88 -5.71 -1.02 8.08
CA VAL A 88 -5.98 -0.16 6.90
C VAL A 88 -6.47 1.21 7.35
N VAL A 89 -5.80 2.27 6.89
CA VAL A 89 -6.18 3.67 7.14
C VAL A 89 -6.53 4.30 5.80
N GLU A 90 -7.80 4.65 5.62
CA GLU A 90 -8.26 5.44 4.46
C GLU A 90 -7.77 6.88 4.59
N CYS A 91 -6.99 7.32 3.60
CA CYS A 91 -6.35 8.64 3.54
C CYS A 91 -7.11 9.65 2.66
N CYS A 92 -8.25 9.25 2.10
CA CYS A 92 -9.16 10.10 1.35
C CYS A 92 -10.61 9.70 1.65
N ASP A 93 -11.56 10.61 1.40
CA ASP A 93 -13.00 10.39 1.57
C ASP A 93 -13.70 9.91 0.28
N GLY A 94 -12.91 9.48 -0.72
CA GLY A 94 -13.36 9.08 -2.05
C GLY A 94 -13.29 10.21 -3.08
N GLN A 95 -13.18 11.47 -2.65
CA GLN A 95 -13.00 12.62 -3.55
C GLN A 95 -11.78 13.45 -3.18
N ASN A 96 -11.62 13.76 -1.90
CA ASN A 96 -10.62 14.66 -1.36
C ASN A 96 -9.62 13.92 -0.46
N LEU A 97 -8.41 14.48 -0.40
CA LEU A 97 -7.41 14.04 0.55
C LEU A 97 -7.80 14.48 1.95
N LEU A 98 -7.63 13.58 2.91
CA LEU A 98 -7.65 13.96 4.31
C LEU A 98 -6.40 14.79 4.64
N SER A 99 -6.52 15.65 5.64
CA SER A 99 -5.36 16.38 6.17
C SER A 99 -4.33 15.41 6.78
N ARG A 100 -3.08 15.85 6.86
CA ARG A 100 -2.02 15.06 7.51
C ARG A 100 -2.34 14.79 8.97
N GLU A 101 -2.95 15.76 9.65
CA GLU A 101 -3.39 15.69 11.03
C GLU A 101 -4.48 14.62 11.23
N GLU A 102 -5.44 14.55 10.31
CA GLU A 102 -6.49 13.51 10.34
C GLU A 102 -5.93 12.12 10.09
N VAL A 103 -5.05 11.96 9.08
CA VAL A 103 -4.39 10.68 8.81
C VAL A 103 -3.55 10.26 10.01
N ALA A 104 -2.78 11.17 10.61
CA ALA A 104 -1.98 10.89 11.81
C ALA A 104 -2.84 10.40 12.97
N LYS A 105 -3.98 11.06 13.24
CA LYS A 105 -4.94 10.62 14.28
C LYS A 105 -5.46 9.21 14.01
N LYS A 106 -5.81 8.90 12.76
CA LYS A 106 -6.27 7.56 12.38
C LYS A 106 -5.19 6.49 12.54
N VAL A 107 -3.94 6.80 12.18
CA VAL A 107 -2.80 5.89 12.37
C VAL A 107 -2.58 5.61 13.86
N ILE A 108 -2.57 6.65 14.71
CA ILE A 108 -2.44 6.47 16.16
C ILE A 108 -3.59 5.61 16.71
N ALA A 109 -4.83 5.89 16.30
CA ALA A 109 -5.99 5.11 16.71
C ALA A 109 -5.90 3.64 16.25
N ALA A 110 -5.39 3.38 15.05
CA ALA A 110 -5.15 2.03 14.57
C ALA A 110 -4.04 1.30 15.36
N LEU A 111 -3.16 2.02 16.06
CA LEU A 111 -2.07 1.44 16.82
C LEU A 111 -2.30 1.41 18.33
N SER A 112 -3.47 1.86 18.81
CA SER A 112 -3.70 2.09 20.25
C SER A 112 -3.55 0.84 21.11
N ASP A 113 -3.91 -0.33 20.57
CA ASP A 113 -3.81 -1.63 21.23
C ASP A 113 -2.37 -2.09 21.50
N LEU A 114 -1.38 -1.46 20.87
CA LEU A 114 0.04 -1.76 21.10
C LEU A 114 0.66 -0.96 22.25
N PHE A 115 -0.05 0.03 22.78
CA PHE A 115 0.45 0.93 23.83
C PHE A 115 -0.21 0.69 25.20
N GLU A 116 -1.01 -0.38 25.32
CA GLU A 116 -1.56 -0.89 26.58
C GLU A 116 -0.58 -1.85 27.27
#